data_AF-A0A1H9Y944-F1
#
_entry.id   AF-A0A1H9Y944-F1
#
_cell.length_a   1.000
_cell.length_b   1.000
_cell.length_c   1.000
_cell.angle_alpha   90.00
_cell.angle_beta   90.00
_cell.angle_gamma   90.00
#
_symmetry.space_group_name_H-M   'P 1'
#
loop_
_entity.id
_entity.type
_entity.pdbx_description
1 polymer ?
#
loop_
_entity_poly.entity_id
_entity_poly.type
_entity_poly.pdbx_seq_one_letter_code
_entity_poly.pdbx_strand_id
1 'polypeptide(L)'
;MNAEISDNPFLQALAVSGTMSIFMIGMALGVMNILSSGISPMPSSVILLIFAVVFIVGSVFFEKRGADQIGALIGGCVVSLAATISIFSFFGGVDFVLKDGLSVLGWDRLVSALAICMIASMLLVKLLSYKMQAEYA
;
A
#
# COMPACT_ATOMS: atom_id res chain seq x y z
N MET A 1 -21.54 -7.00 5.20
CA MET A 1 -21.63 -5.52 5.20
C MET A 1 -21.68 -5.11 3.73
N ASN A 2 -22.77 -4.45 3.32
CA ASN A 2 -23.32 -4.39 1.95
C ASN A 2 -22.32 -4.02 0.83
N ALA A 3 -22.22 -4.93 -0.14
CA ALA A 3 -21.66 -4.69 -1.46
C ALA A 3 -22.70 -4.05 -2.41
N GLU A 4 -23.20 -2.86 -2.06
CA GLU A 4 -24.07 -2.05 -2.94
C GLU A 4 -23.30 -0.91 -3.64
N ILE A 5 -21.97 -0.90 -3.55
CA ILE A 5 -21.10 0.02 -4.32
C ILE A 5 -21.10 -0.34 -5.83
N SER A 6 -21.75 -1.44 -6.22
CA SER A 6 -21.68 -2.00 -7.58
C SER A 6 -22.46 -1.24 -8.66
N ASP A 7 -23.35 -0.30 -8.32
CA ASP A 7 -24.22 0.35 -9.33
C ASP A 7 -23.65 1.64 -9.93
N ASN A 8 -22.62 2.24 -9.32
CA ASN A 8 -22.06 3.49 -9.83
C ASN A 8 -20.54 3.39 -10.04
N PRO A 9 -20.06 3.29 -11.30
CA PRO A 9 -18.64 3.13 -11.59
C PRO A 9 -17.81 4.31 -11.09
N PHE A 10 -18.41 5.49 -10.97
CA PHE A 10 -17.80 6.66 -10.34
C PHE A 10 -17.55 6.46 -8.85
N LEU A 11 -18.54 5.94 -8.11
CA LEU A 11 -18.41 5.70 -6.67
C LEU A 11 -17.42 4.58 -6.38
N GLN A 12 -17.38 3.54 -7.23
CA GLN A 12 -16.38 2.48 -7.14
C GLN A 12 -14.97 3.03 -7.35
N ALA A 13 -14.75 3.84 -8.40
CA ALA A 13 -13.45 4.45 -8.66
C ALA A 13 -13.02 5.40 -7.53
N LEU A 14 -13.95 6.18 -6.99
CA LEU A 14 -13.70 7.12 -5.90
C LEU A 14 -13.38 6.38 -4.59
N ALA A 15 -14.11 5.30 -4.30
CA ALA A 15 -13.85 4.45 -3.13
C ALA A 15 -12.49 3.76 -3.22
N VAL A 16 -12.15 3.14 -4.36
CA VAL A 16 -10.88 2.43 -4.55
C VAL A 16 -9.68 3.39 -4.53
N SER A 17 -9.79 4.54 -5.21
CA SER A 17 -8.71 5.53 -5.19
C SER A 17 -8.56 6.20 -3.82
N GLY A 18 -9.67 6.43 -3.12
CA GLY A 18 -9.68 6.96 -1.76
C GLY A 18 -9.06 6.02 -0.74
N THR A 19 -9.39 4.72 -0.77
CA THR A 19 -8.76 3.75 0.15
C THR A 19 -7.28 3.59 -0.13
N MET A 20 -6.87 3.54 -1.41
CA MET A 20 -5.45 3.46 -1.78
C MET A 20 -4.67 4.71 -1.40
N SER A 21 -5.23 5.91 -1.57
CA SER A 21 -4.55 7.15 -1.19
C SER A 21 -4.37 7.27 0.32
N ILE A 22 -5.38 6.90 1.11
CA ILE A 22 -5.28 6.82 2.57
C ILE A 22 -4.20 5.81 2.98
N PHE A 23 -4.15 4.64 2.33
CA PHE A 23 -3.12 3.64 2.59
C PHE A 23 -1.71 4.16 2.27
N MET A 24 -1.52 4.82 1.12
CA MET A 24 -0.24 5.42 0.73
C MET A 24 0.19 6.55 1.67
N ILE A 25 -0.73 7.38 2.13
CA ILE A 25 -0.44 8.42 3.13
C ILE A 25 -0.03 7.80 4.45
N GLY A 26 -0.75 6.76 4.91
CA GLY A 26 -0.38 6.00 6.10
C GLY A 26 1.05 5.45 6.02
N MET A 27 1.43 4.86 4.88
CA MET A 27 2.81 4.44 4.65
C MET A 27 3.79 5.62 4.67
N ALA A 28 3.51 6.70 3.96
CA ALA A 28 4.40 7.87 3.92
C ALA A 28 4.67 8.46 5.33
N LEU A 29 3.62 8.57 6.15
CA LEU A 29 3.73 9.00 7.54
C LEU A 29 4.54 8.02 8.39
N GLY A 30 4.36 6.71 8.17
CA GLY A 30 5.12 5.72 8.91
C GLY A 30 6.59 5.68 8.56
N VAL A 31 6.95 5.81 7.28
CA VAL A 31 8.36 6.00 6.88
C VAL A 31 8.93 7.24 7.57
N MET A 32 8.20 8.36 7.55
CA MET A 32 8.61 9.60 8.22
C MET A 32 8.83 9.39 9.73
N ASN A 33 7.92 8.69 10.40
CA ASN A 33 8.03 8.39 11.83
C ASN A 33 9.23 7.50 12.15
N ILE A 34 9.45 6.45 11.37
CA ILE A 34 10.61 5.54 11.54
C ILE A 34 11.92 6.31 11.37
N LEU A 35 11.99 7.19 10.36
CA LEU A 35 13.18 8.00 10.09
C LEU A 35 13.40 9.09 11.15
N SER A 36 12.33 9.71 11.67
CA SER A 36 12.42 10.82 12.63
C SER A 36 12.64 10.34 14.06
N SER A 37 12.00 9.25 14.46
CA SER A 37 12.03 8.74 15.83
C SER A 37 13.19 7.79 16.07
N GLY A 38 13.74 7.15 15.03
CA GLY A 38 14.85 6.18 15.11
C GLY A 38 14.52 4.89 15.89
N ILE A 39 13.34 4.83 16.51
CA ILE A 39 12.84 3.71 17.31
C ILE A 39 11.90 2.91 16.42
N SER A 40 12.15 1.61 16.31
CA SER A 40 11.30 0.72 15.51
C SER A 40 9.90 0.65 16.15
N PRO A 41 8.83 1.03 15.44
CA PRO A 41 7.46 1.02 15.97
C PRO A 41 6.95 -0.40 16.26
N MET A 42 7.66 -1.44 15.82
CA MET A 42 7.34 -2.84 16.06
C MET A 42 8.59 -3.63 16.47
N PRO A 43 8.46 -4.66 17.33
CA PRO A 43 9.56 -5.58 17.62
C PRO A 43 9.99 -6.29 16.33
N SER A 44 11.30 -6.44 16.14
CA SER A 44 11.88 -7.10 14.95
C SER A 44 11.33 -8.51 14.72
N SER A 45 11.00 -9.23 15.79
CA SER A 45 10.36 -10.55 15.73
C SER A 45 9.02 -10.55 14.98
N VAL A 46 8.22 -9.48 15.12
CA VAL A 46 6.91 -9.38 14.46
C VAL A 46 7.08 -9.06 12.98
N ILE A 47 8.05 -8.23 12.64
CA ILE A 47 8.38 -7.91 11.23
C ILE A 47 8.83 -9.18 10.50
N LEU A 48 9.69 -9.98 11.13
CA LEU A 48 10.11 -11.27 10.57
C LEU A 48 8.95 -12.28 10.45
N LEU A 49 8.02 -12.29 11.41
CA LEU A 49 6.83 -13.12 11.34
C LEU A 49 5.96 -12.73 10.12
N ILE A 50 5.70 -11.44 9.92
CA ILE A 50 4.92 -10.93 8.78
C ILE A 50 5.62 -11.32 7.47
N PHE A 51 6.94 -11.11 7.41
CA PHE A 51 7.73 -11.50 6.24
C PHE A 51 7.60 -13.00 5.95
N ALA A 52 7.76 -13.87 6.94
CA ALA A 52 7.65 -15.31 6.77
C ALA A 52 6.26 -15.74 6.27
N VAL A 53 5.20 -15.19 6.85
CA VAL A 53 3.82 -15.51 6.44
C VAL A 53 3.58 -15.08 4.99
N VAL A 54 3.92 -13.84 4.63
CA VAL A 54 3.72 -13.34 3.27
C VAL A 54 4.64 -14.06 2.27
N PHE A 55 5.85 -14.44 2.69
CA PHE A 55 6.79 -15.20 1.86
C PHE A 55 6.24 -16.57 1.50
N ILE A 56 5.68 -17.30 2.46
CA ILE A 56 5.06 -18.61 2.22
C ILE A 56 3.87 -18.46 1.27
N VAL A 57 2.97 -17.49 1.54
CA VAL A 57 1.80 -17.24 0.68
C VAL A 57 2.21 -16.85 -0.73
N GLY A 58 3.20 -15.94 -0.87
CA GLY A 58 3.72 -15.48 -2.16
C GLY A 58 4.39 -16.61 -2.94
N SER A 59 5.22 -17.41 -2.27
CA SER A 59 5.91 -18.55 -2.90
C SER A 59 4.89 -19.57 -3.43
N VAL A 60 3.91 -19.95 -2.61
CA VAL A 60 2.83 -20.87 -3.03
C VAL A 60 2.01 -20.28 -4.19
N PHE A 61 1.76 -18.98 -4.18
CA PHE A 61 1.01 -18.31 -5.23
C PHE A 61 1.73 -18.34 -6.60
N PHE A 62 3.04 -18.11 -6.62
CA PHE A 62 3.82 -18.18 -7.86
C PHE A 62 3.99 -19.63 -8.34
N GLU A 63 4.19 -20.57 -7.41
CA GLU A 63 4.25 -22.01 -7.73
C GLU A 63 2.95 -22.48 -8.40
N LYS A 64 1.79 -22.08 -7.87
CA LYS A 64 0.46 -22.37 -8.46
C LYS A 64 0.25 -21.76 -9.84
N ARG A 65 1.00 -20.73 -10.22
CA ARG A 65 0.95 -20.08 -11.54
C ARG A 65 1.95 -20.66 -12.54
N GLY A 66 2.60 -21.78 -12.20
CA GLY A 66 3.51 -22.49 -13.09
C GLY A 66 4.92 -21.92 -13.11
N ALA A 67 5.31 -21.13 -12.10
CA ALA A 67 6.71 -20.75 -11.93
C ALA A 67 7.53 -21.98 -11.50
N ASP A 68 8.74 -22.10 -12.02
CA ASP A 68 9.73 -23.08 -11.53
C ASP A 68 9.95 -22.88 -10.01
N GLN A 69 10.35 -23.93 -9.31
CA GLN A 69 10.54 -23.90 -7.85
C GLN A 69 11.47 -22.76 -7.40
N ILE A 70 12.51 -22.45 -8.17
CA ILE A 70 13.41 -21.31 -7.88
C ILE A 70 12.72 -19.97 -8.18
N GLY A 71 11.95 -19.90 -9.26
CA GLY A 71 11.19 -18.70 -9.63
C GLY A 71 10.10 -18.36 -8.62
N ALA A 72 9.42 -19.37 -8.09
CA ALA A 72 8.43 -19.22 -7.02
C ALA A 72 9.07 -18.67 -5.74
N LEU A 73 10.26 -19.17 -5.38
CA LEU A 73 11.01 -18.71 -4.21
C LEU A 73 11.44 -17.24 -4.33
N ILE A 74 11.99 -16.87 -5.49
CA ILE A 74 12.44 -15.49 -5.77
C ILE A 74 11.25 -14.54 -5.82
N GLY A 75 10.17 -14.92 -6.51
CA GLY A 75 8.94 -14.14 -6.58
C GLY A 75 8.31 -13.95 -5.20
N GLY A 76 8.27 -15.01 -4.40
CA GLY A 76 7.85 -14.95 -3.00
C GLY A 76 8.70 -14.00 -2.16
N CYS A 77 10.03 -14.03 -2.33
CA CYS A 77 10.97 -13.14 -1.62
C CYS A 77 10.75 -11.66 -1.96
N VAL A 78 10.63 -11.34 -3.25
CA VAL A 78 10.40 -9.96 -3.71
C VAL A 78 9.05 -9.42 -3.21
N VAL A 79 7.98 -10.21 -3.36
CA VAL A 79 6.63 -9.80 -2.93
C VAL A 79 6.55 -9.66 -1.41
N SER A 80 7.15 -10.59 -0.67
CA SER A 80 7.15 -10.52 0.80
C SER A 80 7.97 -9.35 1.33
N LEU A 81 9.10 -9.00 0.73
CA LEU A 81 9.84 -7.78 1.10
C LEU A 81 8.98 -6.53 0.88
N ALA A 82 8.39 -6.39 -0.31
CA ALA A 82 7.55 -5.25 -0.63
C ALA A 82 6.36 -5.14 0.33
N ALA A 83 5.63 -6.24 0.54
CA ALA A 83 4.48 -6.28 1.42
C ALA A 83 4.84 -6.04 2.89
N THR A 84 5.96 -6.58 3.37
CA THR A 84 6.43 -6.37 4.76
C THR A 84 6.76 -4.91 4.99
N ILE A 85 7.49 -4.28 4.06
CA ILE A 85 7.79 -2.84 4.13
C ILE A 85 6.49 -2.05 4.15
N SER A 86 5.52 -2.37 3.29
CA SER A 86 4.22 -1.69 3.26
C SER A 86 3.45 -1.82 4.58
N ILE A 87 3.33 -3.03 5.14
CA ILE A 87 2.58 -3.27 6.38
C ILE A 87 3.28 -2.60 7.57
N PHE A 88 4.59 -2.80 7.70
CA PHE A 88 5.40 -2.20 8.74
C PHE A 88 5.32 -0.68 8.72
N SER A 89 5.43 -0.09 7.53
CA SER A 89 5.32 1.34 7.31
C SER A 89 3.91 1.84 7.64
N PHE A 90 2.86 1.15 7.21
CA PHE A 90 1.50 1.54 7.55
C PHE A 90 1.24 1.55 9.06
N PHE A 91 1.68 0.53 9.79
CA PHE A 91 1.58 0.49 11.26
C PHE A 91 2.37 1.62 11.92
N GLY A 92 3.57 1.93 11.43
CA GLY A 92 4.35 3.09 11.89
C GLY A 92 3.63 4.42 11.67
N GLY A 93 2.82 4.53 10.61
CA GLY A 93 2.01 5.70 10.32
C GLY A 93 0.80 5.83 11.23
N VAL A 94 0.16 4.70 11.57
CA VAL A 94 -0.92 4.68 12.56
C VAL A 94 -0.40 5.10 13.94
N ASP A 95 0.76 4.58 14.37
CA ASP A 95 1.41 4.98 15.63
C ASP A 95 1.74 6.49 15.64
N PHE A 96 2.21 7.03 14.51
CA PHE A 96 2.49 8.46 14.35
C PHE A 96 1.24 9.32 14.54
N VAL A 97 0.13 8.93 13.92
CA VAL A 97 -1.15 9.65 14.05
C VAL A 97 -1.68 9.59 15.48
N LEU A 98 -1.52 8.45 16.17
CA LEU A 98 -1.97 8.27 17.56
C LEU A 98 -1.13 9.06 18.57
N LYS A 99 0.16 9.27 18.29
CA LYS A 99 1.10 10.03 19.16
C LYS A 99 1.18 11.52 18.80
N ASP A 100 0.05 12.15 18.50
CA ASP A 100 -0.04 13.59 18.18
C ASP A 100 0.68 14.04 16.89
N GLY A 101 1.11 13.11 16.03
CA GLY A 101 1.73 13.44 14.74
C GLY A 101 0.81 14.26 13.82
N LEU A 102 -0.51 14.16 14.02
CA LEU A 102 -1.51 14.97 13.32
C LEU A 102 -1.43 16.47 13.68
N SER A 103 -1.09 16.76 14.94
CA SER A 103 -0.92 18.13 15.45
C SER A 103 0.37 18.77 14.92
N VAL A 104 1.41 17.94 14.67
CA VAL A 104 2.69 18.39 14.09
C VAL A 104 2.59 18.60 12.57
N LEU A 105 1.87 17.72 11.86
CA LEU A 105 1.79 17.79 10.39
C LEU A 105 0.80 18.85 9.90
N GLY A 106 -0.22 19.16 10.70
CA GLY A 106 -1.30 20.06 10.35
C GLY A 106 -2.32 19.41 9.40
N TRP A 107 -3.61 19.61 9.69
CA TRP A 107 -4.71 19.06 8.90
C TRP A 107 -4.67 19.50 7.43
N ASP A 108 -4.26 20.74 7.16
CA ASP A 108 -4.19 21.29 5.80
C ASP A 108 -3.21 20.53 4.90
N ARG A 109 -2.05 20.13 5.44
CA ARG A 109 -1.03 19.36 4.71
C ARG A 109 -1.51 17.96 4.38
N LEU A 110 -2.23 17.33 5.32
CA LEU A 110 -2.74 15.98 5.14
C LEU A 110 -3.85 15.94 4.10
N VAL A 111 -4.78 16.91 4.13
CA VAL A 111 -5.83 17.06 3.11
C VAL A 111 -5.24 17.38 1.74
N SER A 112 -4.23 18.25 1.66
CA SER A 112 -3.53 18.58 0.41
C SER A 112 -2.81 17.35 -0.18
N ALA A 113 -2.11 16.57 0.64
CA ALA A 113 -1.47 15.32 0.22
C ALA A 113 -2.50 14.30 -0.28
N LEU A 114 -3.66 14.21 0.37
CA LEU A 114 -4.77 13.33 -0.01
C LEU A 114 -5.37 13.74 -1.35
N ALA A 115 -5.60 15.02 -1.58
CA ALA A 115 -6.08 15.54 -2.85
C ALA A 115 -5.09 15.24 -4.00
N ILE A 116 -3.79 15.53 -3.81
CA ILE A 116 -2.77 15.28 -4.83
C ILE A 116 -2.67 13.78 -5.15
N CYS A 117 -2.69 12.92 -4.12
CA CYS A 117 -2.63 11.47 -4.31
C CYS A 117 -3.84 10.95 -5.08
N MET A 118 -5.04 11.46 -4.78
CA MET A 118 -6.28 11.07 -5.47
C MET A 118 -6.28 11.51 -6.94
N ILE A 119 -5.85 12.75 -7.22
CA ILE A 119 -5.70 13.27 -8.59
C ILE A 119 -4.67 12.45 -9.37
N ALA A 120 -3.50 12.20 -8.77
CA ALA A 120 -2.44 11.40 -9.37
C ALA A 120 -2.92 9.97 -9.70
N SER A 121 -3.65 9.33 -8.79
CA SER A 121 -4.21 8.00 -8.99
C SER A 121 -5.17 7.96 -10.18
N MET A 122 -6.08 8.93 -10.28
CA MET A 122 -7.04 9.01 -11.38
C MET A 122 -6.35 9.28 -12.74
N LEU A 123 -5.32 10.13 -12.76
CA LEU A 123 -4.50 10.37 -13.96
C LEU A 123 -3.74 9.12 -14.41
N LEU A 124 -3.12 8.40 -13.47
CA LEU A 124 -2.40 7.16 -13.75
C LEU A 124 -3.32 6.10 -14.35
N VAL A 125 -4.52 5.92 -13.78
CA VAL A 125 -5.53 4.99 -14.30
C VAL A 125 -5.96 5.37 -15.72
N LYS A 126 -6.18 6.67 -16.00
CA LYS A 126 -6.53 7.12 -17.35
C LYS A 126 -5.39 6.94 -18.36
N LEU A 127 -4.15 7.23 -17.97
CA LEU A 127 -2.97 7.04 -18.82
C LEU A 127 -2.71 5.56 -19.12
N LEU A 128 -2.85 4.69 -18.11
CA LEU A 128 -2.75 3.24 -18.29
C LEU A 128 -3.85 2.72 -19.20
N SER A 129 -5.09 3.17 -19.01
CA SER A 129 -6.21 2.81 -19.88
C SER A 129 -5.97 3.24 -21.33
N TYR A 130 -5.41 4.44 -21.53
CA TYR A 130 -5.06 4.96 -22.85
C TYR A 130 -3.93 4.16 -23.51
N LYS A 131 -2.86 3.85 -22.76
CA LYS A 131 -1.75 3.00 -23.24
C LYS A 131 -2.23 1.61 -23.66
N MET A 132 -3.08 0.99 -22.84
CA MET A 132 -3.66 -0.32 -23.13
C MET A 132 -4.56 -0.30 -24.37
N GLN A 133 -5.29 0.80 -24.61
CA GLN A 133 -6.09 0.98 -25.82
C GLN A 133 -5.25 1.26 -27.07
N ALA A 134 -4.14 2.00 -26.92
CA ALA A 134 -3.22 2.31 -28.02
C ALA A 134 -2.36 1.11 -28.44
N GLU A 135 -2.13 0.13 -27.56
CA GLU A 135 -1.40 -1.10 -27.86
C GLU A 135 -2.29 -2.21 -28.44
N TYR A 136 -3.62 -2.05 -28.36
CA TYR A 136 -4.64 -2.96 -28.92
C TYR A 136 -5.33 -2.41 -30.18
N ALA A 137 -4.88 -1.27 -30.72
CA ALA A 137 -5.35 -0.66 -31.96
C ALA A 137 -4.26 -0.75 -33.05
#